data_AF-A0A7W3D6V7-F1
#
_entry.id   AF-A0A7W3D6V7-F1
#
_cell.length_a   1.000
_cell.length_b   1.000
_cell.length_c   1.000
_cell.angle_alpha   90.00
_cell.angle_beta   90.00
_cell.angle_gamma   90.00
#
_symmetry.space_group_name_H-M   'P 1'
#
loop_
_entity.id
_entity.type
_entity.pdbx_description
1 polymer ?
#
loop_
_entity_poly.entity_id
_entity_poly.type
_entity_poly.pdbx_seq_one_letter_code
_entity_poly.pdbx_strand_id
1 'polypeptide(L)' 'MKSLITDVIGLVGYGLLTAGFYLQFGLAPALMFSGGLMLVGALVMAKRGTRAA' A
#
# COMPACT_ATOMS: atom_id res chain seq x y z
N MET A 1 17.49 3.99 -10.87
CA MET A 1 17.63 2.92 -9.84
C MET A 1 17.81 3.54 -8.46
N LYS A 2 16.87 4.41 -8.03
CA LYS A 2 16.94 5.09 -6.74
C LYS A 2 16.20 4.24 -5.70
N SER A 3 16.98 3.34 -5.10
CA SER A 3 16.74 2.59 -3.86
C SER A 3 15.63 1.52 -3.84
N LEU A 4 15.94 0.36 -4.42
CA LEU A 4 15.28 -0.93 -4.13
C LEU A 4 15.13 -1.17 -2.62
N ILE A 5 16.09 -0.69 -1.81
CA ILE A 5 16.07 -0.81 -0.35
C ILE A 5 14.88 -0.04 0.24
N THR A 6 14.58 1.16 -0.27
CA THR A 6 13.46 1.97 0.20
C THR A 6 12.12 1.33 -0.17
N ASP A 7 12.03 0.74 -1.37
CA ASP A 7 10.84 0.01 -1.80
C ASP A 7 10.60 -1.23 -0.92
N VAL A 8 11.65 -2.01 -0.61
CA VAL A 8 11.56 -3.19 0.27
C VAL A 8 11.13 -2.80 1.68
N ILE A 9 11.73 -1.75 2.25
CA ILE A 9 11.34 -1.24 3.59
C ILE A 9 9.88 -0.79 3.60
N GLY A 10 9.42 -0.11 2.54
CA GLY A 10 8.02 0.29 2.39
C GLY A 10 7.07 -0.91 2.32
N LEU A 11 7.43 -1.94 1.56
CA LEU A 11 6.62 -3.15 1.38
C LEU A 11 6.51 -3.97 2.68
N VAL A 12 7.62 -4.10 3.42
CA VAL A 12 7.65 -4.75 4.74
C VAL A 12 6.85 -3.95 5.78
N GLY A 13 7.02 -2.63 5.81
CA GLY A 13 6.26 -1.75 6.71
C GLY A 13 4.76 -1.80 6.47
N TYR A 14 4.34 -1.79 5.20
CA TYR A 14 2.94 -1.94 4.82
C TYR A 14 2.37 -3.30 5.24
N GLY A 15 3.14 -4.38 5.06
CA GLY A 15 2.78 -5.72 5.54
C GLY A 15 2.58 -5.77 7.06
N LEU A 16 3.49 -5.17 7.83
CA LEU A 16 3.39 -5.10 9.29
C LEU A 16 2.18 -4.30 9.77
N LEU A 17 1.87 -3.16 9.13
CA LEU A 17 0.67 -2.38 9.45
C LEU A 17 -0.61 -3.19 9.18
N THR A 18 -0.67 -3.88 8.03
CA THR A 18 -1.82 -4.72 7.67
C THR A 18 -1.98 -5.88 8.65
N ALA A 19 -0.88 -6.51 9.07
CA ALA A 19 -0.88 -7.56 10.08
C ALA A 19 -1.30 -7.03 11.47
N GLY A 20 -0.88 -5.82 11.85
CA GLY A 20 -1.34 -5.17 13.09
C GLY A 20 -2.85 -4.92 13.09
N PHE A 21 -3.40 -4.43 11.98
CA PHE A 21 -4.85 -4.27 11.81
C PHE A 21 -5.58 -5.62 11.87
N TYR A 22 -5.00 -6.67 11.30
CA TYR A 22 -5.55 -8.02 11.37
C TYR A 22 -5.64 -8.52 12.82
N LEU A 23 -4.58 -8.33 13.60
CA LEU A 23 -4.53 -8.78 15.00
C LEU A 23 -5.47 -7.99 15.91
N GLN A 24 -5.67 -6.69 15.65
CA GLN A 24 -6.45 -5.82 16.53
C GLN A 24 -7.94 -5.78 16.18
N PHE A 25 -8.29 -5.77 14.89
CA PHE A 25 -9.66 -5.54 14.42
C PHE A 25 -10.21 -6.71 13.60
N GLY A 26 -9.42 -7.75 13.36
CA GLY A 26 -9.79 -8.92 12.58
C GLY A 26 -9.57 -8.76 11.07
N LEU A 27 -10.03 -9.77 10.31
CA LEU A 27 -9.77 -9.88 8.87
C LEU A 27 -10.42 -8.77 8.04
N ALA A 28 -11.68 -8.43 8.33
CA ALA A 28 -12.45 -7.51 7.50
C ALA A 28 -11.87 -6.08 7.50
N PRO A 29 -11.53 -5.46 8.65
CA PRO A 29 -10.96 -4.11 8.66
C PRO A 29 -9.56 -4.05 8.03
N ALA A 30 -8.76 -5.11 8.18
CA ALA A 30 -7.44 -5.21 7.56
C ALA A 30 -7.52 -5.23 6.03
N LEU A 31 -8.48 -5.99 5.47
CA LEU A 31 -8.74 -6.03 4.03
C LEU A 31 -9.29 -4.70 3.50
N MET A 32 -10.21 -4.06 4.24
CA MET A 32 -10.75 -2.76 3.86
C MET A 32 -9.67 -1.67 3.82
N PHE A 33 -8.81 -1.61 4.84
CA PHE A 33 -7.74 -0.63 4.93
C PHE A 33 -6.66 -0.85 3.86
N SER A 34 -6.19 -2.09 3.70
CA SER A 34 -5.18 -2.43 2.70
C SER A 34 -5.69 -2.24 1.28
N GLY A 35 -6.90 -2.72 0.98
CA GLY A 35 -7.57 -2.53 -0.30
C GLY A 35 -7.79 -1.05 -0.64
N GLY A 36 -8.16 -0.23 0.34
CA GLY A 36 -8.28 1.22 0.18
C GLY A 36 -6.95 1.88 -0.19
N LEU A 37 -5.87 1.52 0.48
CA LEU A 37 -4.52 2.02 0.14
C LEU A 37 -4.07 1.58 -1.25
N MET A 38 -4.38 0.34 -1.65
CA MET A 38 -4.05 -0.18 -2.98
C MET A 38 -4.84 0.56 -4.08
N LEU A 39 -6.11 0.87 -3.83
CA LEU A 39 -6.93 1.67 -4.74
C LEU A 39 -6.39 3.11 -4.88
N VAL A 40 -6.06 3.77 -3.77
CA VAL A 40 -5.45 5.11 -3.81
C VAL A 40 -4.10 5.08 -4.56
N GLY A 41 -3.27 4.06 -4.33
CA GLY A 41 -2.03 3.85 -5.05
C GLY A 41 -2.24 3.70 -6.57
N ALA A 42 -3.22 2.89 -6.98
CA ALA A 42 -3.59 2.73 -8.38
C ALA A 42 -4.08 4.04 -9.01
N LEU A 43 -4.90 4.82 -8.30
CA LEU A 43 -5.37 6.13 -8.76
C LEU A 43 -4.22 7.14 -8.89
N VAL A 44 -3.28 7.16 -7.95
CA VAL A 44 -2.09 8.01 -8.02
C VAL A 44 -1.20 7.60 -9.20
N MET A 45 -1.00 6.30 -9.43
CA MET A 45 -0.27 5.80 -10.60
C MET A 45 -0.97 6.17 -11.91
N ALA A 46 -2.29 5.98 -12.01
CA ALA A 46 -3.08 6.36 -13.18
C ALA A 46 -2.98 7.87 -13.46
N LYS A 47 -3.12 8.71 -12.43
CA LYS A 47 -3.01 10.17 -12.54
C LYS A 47 -1.60 10.65 -12.92
N ARG A 48 -0.56 9.92 -12.50
CA ARG A 48 0.84 10.18 -12.92
C ARG A 48 1.10 9.69 -14.34
N GLY A 49 0.50 8.57 -14.75
CA GLY A 49 0.53 8.06 -16.12
C GLY A 49 -0.11 9.02 -17.12
N THR A 50 -1.21 9.71 -16.75
CA THR A 50 -1.81 10.79 -17.56
C THR A 50 -0.91 12.02 -17.71
N ARG A 51 0.04 12.26 -16.78
CA ARG A 51 1.02 13.36 -16.87
C ARG A 51 2.30 12.99 -17.61
N ALA A 52 2.46 11.72 -17.99
CA ALA A 52 3.63 11.22 -18.73
C ALA A 52 3.35 11.02 -20.23
N ALA A 53 2.16 11.41 -20.70
CA ALA A 53 1.77 11.47 -22.11
C ALA A 53 1.76 12.92 -22.59
#